data_AF-A0A2N2G240-F1
#
_entry.id   AF-A0A2N2G240-F1
#
_cell.length_a   1.000
_cell.length_b   1.000
_cell.length_c   1.000
_cell.angle_alpha   90.00
_cell.angle_beta   90.00
_cell.angle_gamma   90.00
#
_symmetry.space_group_name_H-M   'P 1'
#
loop_
_entity.id
_entity.type
_entity.pdbx_description
1 polymer ?
#
loop_
_entity_poly.entity_id
_entity_poly.type
_entity_poly.pdbx_seq_one_letter_code
_entity_poly.pdbx_strand_id
1 'polypeptide(L)'
;MRFLLFATLFLLVFTLLTLFISKRLVKKLHFKPIYKRGFNIFLSINLLGVLGYMLFRYFPVVPNFIYFLFSIPIGIIFLLFTTTVIYEIFNYLIRVTSKEDGRREFFKKSLDFSALALASGINAKALYNAKHIETENVTVKLKNLNKSYTLIQLSDIHIGGLIDKTFMASLVKKINAMSCDVVVITGDLIDTDIKYAKEAVDELQNLKSTYGTFFVVGNHEYFHNITVLLDYLTHIGINVLHNESHYIGNDNEGFNLAGVYDIFGYRIKAFEPDIKKALEQTRKNSPTILLAHQPKFIEEVPLDVDLVLSGHTHGGQLIPFNLLVKLQQPYVKGLHQHNESTQIYVNKGTGFWGPPMRLGASSEITVLTLI
;
A
#
# COMPACT_ATOMS: atom_id res chain seq x y z
N MET A 1 21.32 -16.18 -0.76
CA MET A 1 21.49 -15.90 -2.21
C MET A 1 20.42 -14.97 -2.78
N ARG A 2 19.11 -15.21 -2.57
CA ARG A 2 18.03 -14.36 -3.13
C ARG A 2 18.00 -12.93 -2.60
N PHE A 3 18.28 -12.71 -1.31
CA PHE A 3 18.32 -11.37 -0.73
C PHE A 3 19.44 -10.50 -1.32
N LEU A 4 20.67 -11.02 -1.38
CA LEU A 4 21.80 -10.30 -1.97
C LEU A 4 21.52 -9.91 -3.43
N LEU A 5 20.98 -10.82 -4.23
CA LEU A 5 20.59 -10.52 -5.61
C LEU A 5 19.56 -9.38 -5.68
N PHE A 6 18.50 -9.45 -4.85
CA PHE A 6 17.49 -8.40 -4.76
C PHE A 6 18.12 -7.06 -4.35
N ALA A 7 18.93 -7.03 -3.29
CA ALA A 7 19.60 -5.84 -2.80
C ALA A 7 20.52 -5.22 -3.87
N THR A 8 21.30 -6.04 -4.58
CA THR A 8 22.17 -5.60 -5.68
C THR A 8 21.37 -4.99 -6.81
N LEU A 9 20.29 -5.65 -7.28
CA LEU A 9 19.45 -5.12 -8.35
C LEU A 9 18.75 -3.83 -7.94
N PHE A 10 18.23 -3.77 -6.72
CA PHE A 10 17.59 -2.58 -6.16
C PHE A 10 18.56 -1.39 -6.12
N LEU A 11 19.77 -1.58 -5.57
CA LEU A 11 20.78 -0.53 -5.50
C LEU A 11 21.28 -0.12 -6.90
N LEU A 12 21.39 -1.07 -7.82
CA LEU A 12 21.74 -0.77 -9.22
C LEU A 12 20.68 0.13 -9.87
N VAL A 13 19.39 -0.21 -9.72
CA VAL A 13 18.30 0.61 -10.24
C VAL A 13 18.37 2.04 -9.69
N PHE A 14 18.44 2.21 -8.37
CA PHE A 14 18.50 3.55 -7.77
C PHE A 14 19.77 4.33 -8.15
N THR A 15 20.90 3.65 -8.35
CA THR A 15 22.11 4.27 -8.88
C THR A 15 21.89 4.78 -10.30
N LEU A 16 21.28 3.97 -11.18
CA LEU A 16 20.98 4.37 -12.55
C LEU A 16 19.97 5.52 -12.62
N LEU A 17 18.93 5.52 -11.78
CA LEU A 17 17.98 6.63 -11.68
C LEU A 17 18.68 7.92 -11.26
N THR A 18 19.53 7.86 -10.23
CA THR A 18 20.31 9.01 -9.75
C THR A 18 21.25 9.57 -10.82
N LEU A 19 21.98 8.69 -11.52
CA LEU A 19 22.85 9.09 -12.63
C LEU A 19 22.06 9.70 -13.78
N PHE A 20 20.88 9.16 -14.09
CA PHE A 20 19.98 9.71 -15.10
C PHE A 20 19.51 11.12 -14.73
N ILE A 21 19.06 11.34 -13.48
CA ILE A 21 18.65 12.66 -12.99
C ILE A 21 19.81 13.66 -13.06
N SER A 22 21.00 13.27 -12.60
CA SER A 22 22.20 14.12 -12.66
C SER A 22 22.53 14.54 -14.10
N LYS A 23 22.52 13.58 -15.02
CA LYS A 23 22.88 13.80 -16.44
C LYS A 23 21.81 14.55 -17.22
N ARG A 24 20.53 14.25 -17.00
CA ARG A 24 19.43 14.74 -17.83
C ARG A 24 18.75 15.98 -17.25
N LEU A 25 18.65 16.11 -15.93
CA LEU A 25 18.12 17.31 -15.29
C LEU A 25 19.26 18.24 -14.85
N VAL A 26 20.04 17.85 -13.85
CA VAL A 26 20.96 18.75 -13.13
C VAL A 26 21.98 19.42 -14.06
N LYS A 27 22.63 18.64 -14.95
CA LYS A 27 23.60 19.18 -15.91
C LYS A 27 22.98 20.23 -16.85
N LYS A 28 21.70 20.08 -17.19
CA LYS A 28 21.00 20.91 -18.18
C LYS A 28 20.31 22.15 -17.60
N LEU A 29 20.23 22.31 -16.29
CA LEU A 29 19.66 23.50 -15.65
C LEU A 29 20.47 24.76 -16.01
N HIS A 30 19.81 25.91 -16.21
CA HIS A 30 20.45 27.23 -16.43
C HIS A 30 20.93 27.87 -15.12
N PHE A 31 21.50 27.07 -14.23
CA PHE A 31 21.97 27.50 -12.91
C PHE A 31 23.49 27.58 -12.84
N LYS A 32 24.00 28.42 -11.94
CA LYS A 32 25.44 28.51 -11.67
C LYS A 32 26.01 27.14 -11.25
N PRO A 33 27.27 26.83 -11.58
CA PRO A 33 27.88 25.54 -11.25
C PRO A 33 27.80 25.14 -9.77
N ILE A 34 27.84 26.11 -8.85
CA ILE A 34 27.71 25.86 -7.42
C ILE A 34 26.38 25.19 -7.05
N TYR A 35 25.26 25.63 -7.64
CA TYR A 35 23.95 25.05 -7.38
C TYR A 35 23.83 23.65 -7.99
N LYS A 36 24.40 23.43 -9.19
CA LYS A 36 24.46 22.09 -9.80
C LYS A 36 25.27 21.12 -8.96
N ARG A 37 26.40 21.58 -8.38
CA ARG A 37 27.19 20.79 -7.44
C ARG A 37 26.38 20.46 -6.18
N GLY A 38 25.66 21.44 -5.63
CA GLY A 38 24.74 21.23 -4.51
C GLY A 38 23.68 20.16 -4.79
N PHE A 39 23.03 20.23 -5.97
CA PHE A 39 22.05 19.20 -6.38
C PHE A 39 22.67 17.80 -6.51
N ASN A 40 23.88 17.68 -7.07
CA ASN A 40 24.55 16.37 -7.15
C ASN A 40 24.96 15.83 -5.77
N ILE A 41 25.36 16.70 -4.84
CA ILE A 41 25.59 16.31 -3.44
C ILE A 41 24.29 15.83 -2.80
N PHE A 42 23.19 16.56 -2.96
CA PHE A 42 21.87 16.17 -2.49
C PHE A 42 21.44 14.79 -3.05
N LEU A 43 21.63 14.55 -4.34
CA LEU A 43 21.36 13.25 -4.96
C LEU A 43 22.24 12.14 -4.38
N SER A 44 23.52 12.42 -4.11
CA SER A 44 24.45 11.46 -3.51
C SER A 44 24.05 11.10 -2.07
N ILE A 45 23.63 12.09 -1.28
CA ILE A 45 23.10 11.88 0.08
C ILE A 45 21.86 10.99 0.05
N ASN A 46 20.93 11.25 -0.88
CA ASN A 46 19.74 10.40 -1.03
C ASN A 46 20.12 8.97 -1.45
N LEU A 47 21.07 8.80 -2.38
CA LEU A 47 21.53 7.46 -2.76
C LEU A 47 22.18 6.71 -1.58
N LEU A 48 22.94 7.40 -0.74
CA LEU A 48 23.45 6.83 0.53
C LEU A 48 22.33 6.47 1.49
N GLY A 49 21.26 7.27 1.54
CA GLY A 49 20.06 6.93 2.30
C GLY A 49 19.36 5.66 1.80
N VAL A 50 19.24 5.48 0.48
CA VAL A 50 18.73 4.23 -0.13
C VAL A 50 19.62 3.03 0.22
N LEU A 51 20.95 3.21 0.22
CA LEU A 51 21.89 2.19 0.68
C LEU A 51 21.68 1.88 2.17
N GLY A 52 21.57 2.92 3.00
CA GLY A 52 21.26 2.78 4.43
C GLY A 52 19.97 2.01 4.65
N TYR A 53 18.91 2.31 3.91
CA TYR A 53 17.64 1.57 3.98
C TYR A 53 17.86 0.08 3.70
N MET A 54 18.55 -0.25 2.61
CA MET A 54 18.77 -1.65 2.25
C MET A 54 19.66 -2.39 3.25
N LEU A 55 20.65 -1.71 3.82
CA LEU A 55 21.51 -2.28 4.87
C LEU A 55 20.73 -2.51 6.15
N PHE A 56 19.94 -1.54 6.61
CA PHE A 56 19.36 -1.55 7.95
C PHE A 56 17.95 -2.13 8.03
N ARG A 57 17.25 -2.36 6.90
CA ARG A 57 15.86 -2.86 6.86
C ARG A 57 15.62 -4.14 7.65
N TYR A 58 16.64 -5.00 7.80
CA TYR A 58 16.53 -6.28 8.52
C TYR A 58 17.29 -6.31 9.84
N PHE A 59 17.82 -5.17 10.30
CA PHE A 59 18.51 -5.09 11.58
C PHE A 59 17.54 -4.58 12.66
N PRO A 60 17.03 -5.47 13.54
CA PRO A 60 15.99 -5.13 14.52
C PRO A 60 16.45 -4.15 15.61
N VAL A 61 17.72 -3.76 15.60
CA VAL A 61 18.34 -2.83 16.56
C VAL A 61 18.24 -1.38 16.09
N VAL A 62 17.93 -1.15 14.81
CA VAL A 62 17.88 0.21 14.26
C VAL A 62 16.56 0.88 14.64
N PRO A 63 16.59 2.05 15.30
CA PRO A 63 15.38 2.79 15.63
C PRO A 63 14.51 3.04 14.40
N ASN A 64 13.21 2.84 14.56
CA ASN A 64 12.19 3.04 13.54
C ASN A 64 12.27 4.40 12.81
N PHE A 65 12.62 5.48 13.52
CA PHE A 65 12.81 6.80 12.92
C PHE A 65 14.01 6.86 11.96
N ILE A 66 15.09 6.11 12.23
CA ILE A 66 16.24 6.02 11.34
C ILE A 66 15.86 5.26 10.06
N TYR A 67 15.10 4.17 10.19
CA TYR A 67 14.55 3.46 9.04
C TYR A 67 13.67 4.36 8.16
N PHE A 68 12.80 5.18 8.78
CA PHE A 68 12.03 6.20 8.09
C PHE A 68 12.90 7.22 7.35
N LEU A 69 13.93 7.76 8.00
CA LEU A 69 14.84 8.72 7.36
C LEU A 69 15.53 8.11 6.14
N PHE A 70 15.88 6.83 6.19
CA PHE A 70 16.48 6.13 5.07
C PHE A 70 15.48 5.70 3.98
N SER A 71 14.19 5.54 4.30
CA SER A 71 13.18 5.17 3.32
C SER A 71 12.72 6.35 2.46
N ILE A 72 12.64 7.57 2.99
CA ILE A 72 12.26 8.79 2.24
C ILE A 72 13.05 8.97 0.92
N PRO A 73 14.39 8.81 0.89
CA PRO A 73 15.19 8.90 -0.33
C PRO A 73 14.71 8.04 -1.51
N ILE A 74 14.05 6.91 -1.25
CA ILE A 74 13.47 6.04 -2.28
C ILE A 74 12.41 6.81 -3.06
N GLY A 75 11.46 7.43 -2.35
CA GLY A 75 10.40 8.22 -2.96
C GLY A 75 10.93 9.49 -3.61
N ILE A 76 11.91 10.16 -2.99
CA ILE A 76 12.55 11.36 -3.54
C ILE A 76 13.21 11.06 -4.89
N ILE A 77 14.07 10.05 -4.96
CA ILE A 77 14.76 9.69 -6.20
C ILE A 77 13.75 9.25 -7.27
N PHE A 78 12.75 8.45 -6.90
CA PHE A 78 11.74 7.98 -7.84
C PHE A 78 10.92 9.14 -8.44
N LEU A 79 10.39 10.04 -7.61
CA LEU A 79 9.60 11.18 -8.10
C LEU A 79 10.46 12.18 -8.89
N LEU A 80 11.71 12.41 -8.47
CA LEU A 80 12.66 13.23 -9.25
C LEU A 80 12.96 12.61 -10.61
N PHE A 81 13.08 11.29 -10.69
CA PHE A 81 13.23 10.59 -11.96
C PHE A 81 11.99 10.81 -12.85
N THR A 82 10.79 10.64 -12.32
CA THR A 82 9.54 10.89 -13.07
C THR A 82 9.48 12.34 -13.57
N THR A 83 9.77 13.34 -12.72
CA THR A 83 9.84 14.74 -13.15
C THR A 83 10.93 14.97 -14.19
N THR A 84 12.07 14.29 -14.09
CA THR A 84 13.15 14.38 -15.08
C THR A 84 12.71 13.85 -16.44
N VAL A 85 11.97 12.74 -16.49
CA VAL A 85 11.42 12.21 -17.75
C VAL A 85 10.47 13.23 -18.40
N ILE A 86 9.56 13.83 -17.62
CA ILE A 86 8.64 14.86 -18.11
C ILE A 86 9.41 16.09 -18.59
N TYR A 87 10.37 16.56 -17.80
CA TYR A 87 11.25 17.67 -18.15
C TYR A 87 11.97 17.44 -19.47
N GLU A 88 12.43 16.21 -19.73
CA GLU A 88 13.13 15.87 -20.98
C GLU A 88 12.22 15.97 -22.21
N ILE A 89 10.96 15.59 -22.08
CA ILE A 89 9.95 15.73 -23.14
C ILE A 89 9.78 17.22 -23.47
N PHE A 90 9.53 18.07 -22.47
CA PHE A 90 9.35 19.52 -22.68
C PHE A 90 10.63 20.20 -23.19
N ASN A 91 11.80 19.82 -22.66
CA ASN A 91 13.08 20.34 -23.11
C ASN A 91 13.33 19.98 -24.59
N TYR A 92 12.96 18.77 -25.02
CA TYR A 92 13.00 18.39 -26.43
C TYR A 92 12.02 19.22 -27.27
N LEU A 93 10.77 19.40 -26.82
CA LEU A 93 9.75 20.20 -27.51
C LEU A 93 10.19 21.66 -27.69
N ILE A 94 10.73 22.30 -26.65
CA ILE A 94 11.26 23.66 -26.74
C ILE A 94 12.37 23.74 -27.78
N ARG A 95 13.28 22.76 -27.81
CA ARG A 95 14.40 22.71 -28.77
C ARG A 95 13.93 22.64 -30.23
N VAL A 96 12.86 21.89 -30.51
CA VAL A 96 12.37 21.69 -31.89
C VAL A 96 11.35 22.75 -32.34
N THR A 97 10.65 23.40 -31.41
CA THR A 97 9.57 24.36 -31.76
C THR A 97 10.00 25.82 -31.70
N SER A 98 11.00 26.19 -30.88
CA SER A 98 11.41 27.59 -30.70
C SER A 98 12.66 27.91 -31.50
N LYS A 99 12.46 28.51 -32.69
CA LYS A 99 13.52 28.88 -33.64
C LYS A 99 14.32 30.12 -33.20
N GLU A 100 13.66 31.07 -32.54
CA GLU A 100 14.31 32.28 -32.02
C GLU A 100 15.07 32.02 -30.72
N ASP A 101 16.30 32.53 -30.64
CA ASP A 101 17.21 32.24 -29.53
C ASP A 101 16.73 32.80 -28.18
N GLY A 102 16.28 34.06 -28.15
CA GLY A 102 15.77 34.70 -26.93
C GLY A 102 14.51 34.02 -26.39
N ARG A 103 13.59 33.63 -27.28
CA ARG A 103 12.37 32.89 -26.92
C ARG A 103 12.69 31.49 -26.38
N ARG A 104 13.63 30.79 -27.02
CA ARG A 104 14.10 29.47 -26.59
C ARG A 104 14.74 29.53 -25.20
N GLU A 105 15.58 30.55 -24.95
CA GLU A 105 16.20 30.75 -23.64
C GLU A 105 15.17 31.04 -22.55
N PHE A 106 14.21 31.93 -22.82
CA PHE A 106 13.11 32.24 -21.89
C PHE A 106 12.33 30.99 -21.50
N PHE A 107 11.82 30.22 -22.47
CA PHE A 107 11.05 29.00 -22.18
C PHE A 107 11.88 27.96 -21.44
N LYS A 108 13.17 27.86 -21.75
CA LYS A 108 14.06 26.92 -21.09
C LYS A 108 14.32 27.28 -19.63
N LYS A 109 14.53 28.56 -19.31
CA LYS A 109 14.66 29.03 -17.91
C LYS A 109 13.36 28.81 -17.13
N SER A 110 12.22 29.10 -17.75
CA SER A 110 10.91 28.85 -17.17
C SER A 110 10.69 27.35 -16.91
N LEU A 111 11.06 26.48 -17.85
CA LEU A 111 11.00 25.02 -17.65
C LEU A 111 11.91 24.56 -16.50
N ASP A 112 13.13 25.08 -16.40
CA ASP A 112 14.07 24.71 -15.34
C ASP A 112 13.53 25.04 -13.95
N PHE A 113 12.99 26.26 -13.78
CA PHE A 113 12.39 26.67 -12.52
C PHE A 113 11.12 25.87 -12.22
N SER A 114 10.23 25.72 -13.21
CA SER A 114 8.98 24.96 -13.06
C SER A 114 9.22 23.49 -12.75
N ALA A 115 10.24 22.86 -13.34
CA ALA A 115 10.55 21.45 -13.06
C ALA A 115 11.02 21.24 -11.62
N LEU A 116 11.83 22.15 -11.07
CA LEU A 116 12.27 22.08 -9.68
C LEU A 116 11.16 22.42 -8.68
N ALA A 117 10.34 23.42 -9.00
CA ALA A 117 9.16 23.76 -8.21
C ALA A 117 8.17 22.60 -8.18
N LEU A 118 7.89 21.99 -9.35
CA LEU A 118 7.03 20.82 -9.47
C LEU A 118 7.61 19.64 -8.70
N ALA A 119 8.90 19.29 -8.90
CA ALA A 119 9.55 18.21 -8.17
C ALA A 119 9.45 18.39 -6.66
N SER A 120 9.70 19.60 -6.16
CA SER A 120 9.60 19.91 -4.73
C SER A 120 8.15 19.79 -4.24
N GLY A 121 7.20 20.33 -5.01
CA GLY A 121 5.77 20.30 -4.70
C GLY A 121 5.19 18.88 -4.67
N ILE A 122 5.53 18.03 -5.65
CA ILE A 122 5.05 16.64 -5.67
C ILE A 122 5.64 15.81 -4.52
N ASN A 123 6.90 16.04 -4.15
CA ASN A 123 7.52 15.35 -3.03
C ASN A 123 6.87 15.77 -1.70
N ALA A 124 6.67 17.07 -1.50
CA ALA A 124 5.97 17.59 -0.33
C ALA A 124 4.53 17.08 -0.24
N LYS A 125 3.79 17.09 -1.37
CA LYS A 125 2.43 16.56 -1.44
C LYS A 125 2.40 15.05 -1.17
N ALA A 126 3.37 14.30 -1.67
CA ALA A 126 3.47 12.86 -1.42
C ALA A 126 3.69 12.55 0.07
N LEU A 127 4.61 13.26 0.73
CA LEU A 127 4.83 13.15 2.17
C LEU A 127 3.59 13.53 2.99
N TYR A 128 2.90 14.58 2.60
CA TYR A 128 1.67 15.02 3.26
C TYR A 128 0.57 13.96 3.16
N ASN A 129 0.32 13.46 1.96
CA ASN A 129 -0.72 12.47 1.68
C ASN A 129 -0.48 11.15 2.42
N ALA A 130 0.77 10.75 2.66
CA ALA A 130 1.06 9.53 3.42
C ALA A 130 0.60 9.58 4.88
N LYS A 131 0.42 10.78 5.44
CA LYS A 131 -0.08 10.97 6.81
C LYS A 131 -1.59 11.21 6.86
N HIS A 132 -2.22 11.47 5.72
CA HIS A 132 -3.62 11.82 5.63
C HIS A 132 -4.44 10.66 5.07
N ILE A 133 -5.14 9.97 5.97
CA ILE A 133 -6.04 8.88 5.62
C ILE A 133 -7.38 9.45 5.18
N GLU A 134 -7.78 9.14 3.96
CA GLU A 134 -9.08 9.51 3.37
C GLU A 134 -10.12 8.42 3.67
N THR A 135 -11.40 8.80 3.73
CA THR A 135 -12.50 7.83 3.79
C THR A 135 -13.03 7.59 2.39
N GLU A 136 -12.96 6.36 1.91
CA GLU A 136 -13.49 5.95 0.61
C GLU A 136 -14.83 5.24 0.82
N ASN A 137 -15.91 5.75 0.24
CA ASN A 137 -17.24 5.16 0.36
C ASN A 137 -17.58 4.37 -0.90
N VAL A 138 -17.90 3.08 -0.74
CA VAL A 138 -18.13 2.16 -1.86
C VAL A 138 -19.44 1.42 -1.62
N THR A 139 -20.35 1.48 -2.57
CA THR A 139 -21.58 0.68 -2.51
C THR A 139 -21.38 -0.60 -3.34
N VAL A 140 -21.55 -1.75 -2.71
CA VAL A 140 -21.44 -3.06 -3.36
C VAL A 140 -22.79 -3.75 -3.32
N LYS A 141 -23.24 -4.21 -4.49
CA LYS A 141 -24.49 -4.96 -4.62
C LYS A 141 -24.19 -6.45 -4.50
N LEU A 142 -24.85 -7.13 -3.57
CA LEU A 142 -24.72 -8.56 -3.33
C LEU A 142 -26.05 -9.26 -3.58
N LYS A 143 -26.05 -10.33 -4.38
CA LYS A 143 -27.28 -11.09 -4.64
C LYS A 143 -27.69 -11.80 -3.34
N ASN A 144 -29.01 -11.85 -3.09
CA ASN A 144 -29.59 -12.52 -1.92
C ASN A 144 -29.20 -11.91 -0.56
N LEU A 145 -28.68 -10.67 -0.54
CA LEU A 145 -28.52 -9.92 0.71
C LEU A 145 -29.85 -9.25 1.08
N ASN A 146 -30.49 -9.70 2.16
CA ASN A 146 -31.83 -9.21 2.54
C ASN A 146 -31.79 -8.00 3.49
N LYS A 147 -30.59 -7.58 3.94
CA LYS A 147 -30.37 -6.45 4.83
C LYS A 147 -29.08 -5.73 4.47
N SER A 148 -29.10 -4.40 4.50
CA SER A 148 -27.88 -3.61 4.27
C SER A 148 -26.91 -3.69 5.46
N TYR A 149 -25.62 -3.79 5.19
CA TYR A 149 -24.55 -3.78 6.18
C TYR A 149 -23.50 -2.73 5.84
N THR A 150 -22.92 -2.13 6.88
CA THR A 150 -21.75 -1.25 6.76
C THR A 150 -20.51 -2.00 7.22
N LEU A 151 -19.62 -2.31 6.27
CA LEU A 151 -18.36 -2.99 6.53
C LEU A 151 -17.21 -2.00 6.35
N ILE A 152 -16.33 -1.90 7.34
CA ILE A 152 -15.10 -1.11 7.23
C ILE A 152 -13.94 -2.04 6.88
N GLN A 153 -13.28 -1.78 5.75
CA GLN A 153 -12.06 -2.47 5.38
C GLN A 153 -10.83 -1.60 5.68
N LEU A 154 -9.89 -2.22 6.38
CA LEU A 154 -8.52 -1.78 6.50
C LEU A 154 -7.62 -2.77 5.76
N SER A 155 -6.48 -2.29 5.29
CA SER A 155 -5.45 -3.13 4.67
C SER A 155 -4.10 -2.47 4.78
N ASP A 156 -3.02 -3.24 4.74
CA ASP A 156 -1.65 -2.73 4.61
C ASP A 156 -1.34 -1.58 5.59
N ILE A 157 -1.64 -1.81 6.87
CA ILE A 157 -1.39 -0.82 7.93
C ILE A 157 0.11 -0.69 8.18
N HIS A 158 0.85 -1.80 8.09
CA HIS A 158 2.30 -1.89 8.32
C HIS A 158 2.74 -1.25 9.64
N ILE A 159 2.13 -1.67 10.75
CA ILE A 159 2.55 -1.27 12.11
C ILE A 159 4.04 -1.59 12.30
N GLY A 160 4.81 -0.58 12.67
CA GLY A 160 6.25 -0.60 12.63
C GLY A 160 6.80 0.67 12.00
N GLY A 161 8.06 1.00 12.29
CA GLY A 161 8.62 2.26 11.82
C GLY A 161 7.84 3.46 12.37
N LEU A 162 7.22 4.20 11.45
CA LEU A 162 6.43 5.38 11.74
C LEU A 162 4.99 5.13 12.19
N ILE A 163 4.47 3.93 11.94
CA ILE A 163 3.10 3.59 12.31
C ILE A 163 3.17 3.07 13.75
N ASP A 164 2.85 3.97 14.68
CA ASP A 164 2.98 3.76 16.11
C ASP A 164 1.61 3.72 16.81
N LYS A 165 1.65 3.63 18.14
CA LYS A 165 0.46 3.65 19.00
C LYS A 165 -0.41 4.89 18.76
N THR A 166 0.20 6.07 18.59
CA THR A 166 -0.54 7.33 18.42
C THR A 166 -1.32 7.30 17.11
N PHE A 167 -0.70 6.81 16.03
CA PHE A 167 -1.39 6.60 14.76
C PHE A 167 -2.55 5.62 14.92
N MET A 168 -2.31 4.46 15.55
CA MET A 168 -3.34 3.42 15.73
C MET A 168 -4.50 3.90 16.59
N ALA A 169 -4.24 4.58 17.70
CA ALA A 169 -5.29 5.18 18.55
C ALA A 169 -6.13 6.20 17.77
N SER A 170 -5.50 7.03 16.93
CA SER A 170 -6.23 7.97 16.07
C SER A 170 -7.05 7.26 14.98
N LEU A 171 -6.53 6.17 14.41
CA LEU A 171 -7.21 5.37 13.40
C LEU A 171 -8.46 4.70 14.00
N VAL A 172 -8.31 4.04 15.15
CA VAL A 172 -9.41 3.40 15.88
C VAL A 172 -10.48 4.41 16.28
N LYS A 173 -10.09 5.60 16.75
CA LYS A 173 -11.05 6.68 17.04
C LYS A 173 -11.86 7.08 15.81
N LYS A 174 -11.23 7.20 14.63
CA LYS A 174 -11.93 7.51 13.37
C LYS A 174 -12.91 6.41 12.98
N ILE A 175 -12.48 5.15 13.05
CA ILE A 175 -13.33 3.99 12.70
C ILE A 175 -14.54 3.90 13.62
N ASN A 176 -14.34 4.03 14.94
CA ASN A 176 -15.43 3.97 15.91
C ASN A 176 -16.46 5.09 15.72
N ALA A 177 -16.05 6.24 15.18
CA ALA A 177 -16.97 7.33 14.87
C ALA A 177 -17.88 7.03 13.66
N MET A 178 -17.52 6.05 12.81
CA MET A 178 -18.28 5.68 11.62
C MET A 178 -19.43 4.68 11.91
N SER A 179 -19.48 4.09 13.11
CA SER A 179 -20.51 3.12 13.53
C SER A 179 -20.79 2.02 12.49
N CYS A 180 -19.93 0.99 12.45
CA CYS A 180 -20.02 -0.09 11.46
C CYS A 180 -20.52 -1.41 12.05
N ASP A 181 -20.98 -2.29 11.16
CA ASP A 181 -21.40 -3.65 11.53
C ASP A 181 -20.20 -4.58 11.68
N VAL A 182 -19.20 -4.47 10.80
CA VAL A 182 -18.01 -5.32 10.78
C VAL A 182 -16.78 -4.49 10.45
N VAL A 183 -15.66 -4.79 11.08
CA VAL A 183 -14.33 -4.35 10.63
C VAL A 183 -13.59 -5.55 10.06
N VAL A 184 -12.97 -5.39 8.90
CA VAL A 184 -12.08 -6.41 8.33
C VAL A 184 -10.71 -5.82 8.06
N ILE A 185 -9.66 -6.58 8.37
CA ILE A 185 -8.27 -6.22 8.13
C ILE A 185 -7.71 -7.25 7.13
N THR A 186 -7.43 -6.78 5.93
CA THR A 186 -7.10 -7.64 4.77
C THR A 186 -5.60 -7.78 4.57
N GLY A 187 -4.86 -8.17 5.63
CA GLY A 187 -3.43 -8.46 5.59
C GLY A 187 -2.49 -7.27 5.77
N ASP A 188 -1.20 -7.58 5.90
CA ASP A 188 -0.09 -6.64 6.07
C ASP A 188 -0.32 -5.66 7.23
N LEU A 189 -0.63 -6.23 8.40
CA LEU A 189 -0.85 -5.50 9.64
C LEU A 189 0.45 -5.02 10.25
N ILE A 190 1.53 -5.81 10.21
CA ILE A 190 2.81 -5.48 10.87
C ILE A 190 4.01 -5.60 9.92
N ASP A 191 5.01 -4.74 10.15
CA ASP A 191 6.31 -4.72 9.45
C ASP A 191 7.50 -4.99 10.39
N THR A 192 7.21 -5.39 11.63
CA THR A 192 8.20 -5.70 12.65
C THR A 192 7.71 -6.84 13.55
N ASP A 193 8.60 -7.37 14.38
CA ASP A 193 8.22 -8.37 15.38
C ASP A 193 7.19 -7.79 16.36
N ILE A 194 6.16 -8.58 16.70
CA ILE A 194 5.08 -8.17 17.59
C ILE A 194 5.57 -7.60 18.92
N LYS A 195 6.72 -8.04 19.45
CA LYS A 195 7.30 -7.46 20.67
C LYS A 195 7.56 -5.96 20.59
N TYR A 196 7.79 -5.42 19.38
CA TYR A 196 8.03 -4.00 19.12
C TYR A 196 6.77 -3.26 18.66
N ALA A 197 5.78 -3.99 18.14
CA ALA A 197 4.52 -3.43 17.67
C ALA A 197 3.39 -3.51 18.70
N LYS A 198 3.60 -4.24 19.81
CA LYS A 198 2.56 -4.64 20.77
C LYS A 198 1.67 -3.48 21.21
N GLU A 199 2.24 -2.37 21.65
CA GLU A 199 1.45 -1.23 22.12
C GLU A 199 0.54 -0.61 21.05
N ALA A 200 0.95 -0.66 19.79
CA ALA A 200 0.17 -0.15 18.68
C ALA A 200 -0.89 -1.16 18.21
N VAL A 201 -0.54 -2.45 18.24
CA VAL A 201 -1.49 -3.55 17.97
C VAL A 201 -2.57 -3.61 19.05
N ASP A 202 -2.23 -3.31 20.32
CA ASP A 202 -3.17 -3.30 21.45
C ASP A 202 -4.32 -2.31 21.25
N GLU A 203 -4.11 -1.24 20.49
CA GLU A 203 -5.18 -0.29 20.16
C GLU A 203 -6.32 -0.94 19.37
N LEU A 204 -6.08 -2.05 18.65
CA LEU A 204 -7.13 -2.77 17.92
C LEU A 204 -8.22 -3.33 18.86
N GLN A 205 -7.91 -3.59 20.13
CA GLN A 205 -8.90 -3.99 21.15
C GLN A 205 -10.00 -2.94 21.34
N ASN A 206 -9.69 -1.69 21.03
CA ASN A 206 -10.61 -0.58 21.18
C ASN A 206 -11.55 -0.41 19.97
N LEU A 207 -11.40 -1.21 18.90
CA LEU A 207 -12.32 -1.20 17.76
C LEU A 207 -13.72 -1.64 18.19
N LYS A 208 -14.73 -0.90 17.72
CA LYS A 208 -16.14 -1.16 18.00
C LYS A 208 -16.89 -1.42 16.71
N SER A 209 -17.52 -2.58 16.64
CA SER A 209 -18.43 -2.99 15.57
C SER A 209 -19.47 -3.97 16.12
N THR A 210 -20.59 -4.14 15.41
CA THR A 210 -21.68 -5.01 15.85
C THR A 210 -21.28 -6.49 15.92
N TYR A 211 -20.55 -6.98 14.91
CA TYR A 211 -20.19 -8.41 14.77
C TYR A 211 -18.69 -8.67 14.95
N GLY A 212 -17.91 -7.68 15.38
CA GLY A 212 -16.48 -7.82 15.67
C GLY A 212 -15.55 -7.45 14.53
N THR A 213 -14.26 -7.71 14.76
CA THR A 213 -13.17 -7.45 13.82
C THR A 213 -12.58 -8.76 13.30
N PHE A 214 -12.37 -8.86 11.99
CA PHE A 214 -11.83 -10.04 11.33
C PHE A 214 -10.50 -9.73 10.65
N PHE A 215 -9.59 -10.70 10.62
CA PHE A 215 -8.26 -10.54 10.05
C PHE A 215 -7.88 -11.74 9.17
N VAL A 216 -7.27 -11.46 8.01
CA VAL A 216 -6.52 -12.43 7.22
C VAL A 216 -5.07 -12.01 7.11
N VAL A 217 -4.19 -13.00 6.98
CA VAL A 217 -2.74 -12.82 6.84
C VAL A 217 -2.41 -12.20 5.48
N GLY A 218 -1.51 -11.21 5.47
CA GLY A 218 -0.84 -10.71 4.27
C GLY A 218 0.55 -11.29 4.11
N ASN A 219 1.27 -10.88 3.06
CA ASN A 219 2.58 -11.45 2.79
C ASN A 219 3.66 -10.97 3.77
N HIS A 220 3.44 -9.87 4.48
CA HIS A 220 4.41 -9.32 5.42
C HIS A 220 4.54 -10.10 6.72
N GLU A 221 3.43 -10.67 7.21
CA GLU A 221 3.43 -11.47 8.43
C GLU A 221 4.38 -12.68 8.37
N TYR A 222 4.60 -13.25 7.17
CA TYR A 222 5.51 -14.39 6.94
C TYR A 222 6.99 -14.07 7.15
N PHE A 223 7.37 -12.80 7.17
CA PHE A 223 8.76 -12.39 7.49
C PHE A 223 8.98 -12.25 9.00
N HIS A 224 7.94 -12.45 9.80
CA HIS A 224 7.94 -12.35 11.25
C HIS A 224 7.42 -13.65 11.87
N ASN A 225 7.32 -13.70 13.20
CA ASN A 225 6.80 -14.88 13.89
C ASN A 225 5.27 -14.92 13.78
N ILE A 226 4.78 -15.41 12.63
CA ILE A 226 3.37 -15.44 12.27
C ILE A 226 2.51 -16.16 13.32
N THR A 227 2.94 -17.31 13.84
CA THR A 227 2.15 -18.05 14.86
C THR A 227 1.92 -17.19 16.11
N VAL A 228 2.98 -16.58 16.65
CA VAL A 228 2.88 -15.72 17.84
C VAL A 228 1.99 -14.51 17.57
N LEU A 229 2.06 -13.93 16.37
CA LEU A 229 1.17 -12.83 16.00
C LEU A 229 -0.30 -13.27 15.97
N LEU A 230 -0.62 -14.38 15.30
CA LEU A 230 -2.00 -14.83 15.15
C LEU A 230 -2.60 -15.19 16.51
N ASP A 231 -1.87 -15.93 17.34
CA ASP A 231 -2.27 -16.24 18.71
C ASP A 231 -2.52 -14.96 19.53
N TYR A 232 -1.65 -13.95 19.35
CA TYR A 232 -1.80 -12.65 20.01
C TYR A 232 -3.04 -11.90 19.55
N LEU A 233 -3.30 -11.83 18.24
CA LEU A 233 -4.49 -11.18 17.68
C LEU A 233 -5.77 -11.83 18.20
N THR A 234 -5.83 -13.16 18.25
CA THR A 234 -6.95 -13.89 18.84
C THR A 234 -7.10 -13.57 20.33
N HIS A 235 -6.00 -13.52 21.09
CA HIS A 235 -6.04 -13.18 22.52
C HIS A 235 -6.62 -11.79 22.79
N ILE A 236 -6.36 -10.83 21.90
CA ILE A 236 -6.89 -9.46 22.01
C ILE A 236 -8.27 -9.29 21.35
N GLY A 237 -8.96 -10.37 21.00
CA GLY A 237 -10.34 -10.37 20.53
C GLY A 237 -10.53 -10.12 19.02
N ILE A 238 -9.48 -10.26 18.21
CA ILE A 238 -9.58 -10.23 16.76
C ILE A 238 -9.85 -11.64 16.23
N ASN A 239 -10.85 -11.79 15.36
CA ASN A 239 -11.18 -13.07 14.73
C ASN A 239 -10.25 -13.30 13.54
N VAL A 240 -9.18 -14.08 13.75
CA VAL A 240 -8.27 -14.48 12.67
C VAL A 240 -8.92 -15.62 11.87
N LEU A 241 -9.04 -15.47 10.55
CA LEU A 241 -9.65 -16.46 9.66
C LEU A 241 -8.60 -17.42 9.10
N HIS A 242 -8.53 -18.63 9.64
CA HIS A 242 -7.53 -19.65 9.31
C HIS A 242 -7.96 -20.60 8.17
N ASN A 243 -8.19 -20.06 6.95
CA ASN A 243 -8.89 -20.74 5.85
C ASN A 243 -10.27 -21.23 6.32
N GLU A 244 -11.09 -20.30 6.81
CA GLU A 244 -12.40 -20.59 7.39
C GLU A 244 -13.41 -19.47 7.08
N SER A 245 -14.66 -19.68 7.47
CA SER A 245 -15.73 -18.71 7.29
C SER A 245 -16.60 -18.54 8.52
N HIS A 246 -17.15 -17.34 8.66
CA HIS A 246 -18.11 -16.97 9.68
C HIS A 246 -19.36 -16.38 9.02
N TYR A 247 -20.54 -16.73 9.53
CA TYR A 247 -21.77 -16.08 9.07
C TYR A 247 -22.01 -14.79 9.87
N ILE A 248 -22.20 -13.68 9.16
CA ILE A 248 -22.44 -12.36 9.75
C ILE A 248 -23.91 -11.98 9.54
N GLY A 249 -24.59 -11.61 10.62
CA GLY A 249 -26.00 -11.23 10.59
C GLY A 249 -26.96 -12.26 11.19
N ASN A 250 -28.25 -11.96 11.12
CA ASN A 250 -29.31 -12.90 11.50
C ASN A 250 -29.54 -13.95 10.42
N ASP A 251 -30.17 -15.06 10.80
CA ASP A 251 -30.54 -16.13 9.87
C ASP A 251 -31.32 -15.59 8.65
N ASN A 252 -30.83 -15.91 7.45
CA ASN A 252 -31.36 -15.49 6.14
C ASN A 252 -31.27 -13.98 5.82
N GLU A 253 -30.67 -13.16 6.70
CA GLU A 253 -30.46 -11.73 6.44
C GLU A 253 -28.98 -11.37 6.31
N GLY A 254 -28.10 -12.34 6.50
CA GLY A 254 -26.66 -12.17 6.58
C GLY A 254 -25.88 -12.54 5.32
N PHE A 255 -24.57 -12.60 5.48
CA PHE A 255 -23.62 -13.03 4.47
C PHE A 255 -22.54 -13.91 5.08
N ASN A 256 -21.92 -14.75 4.26
CA ASN A 256 -20.73 -15.49 4.65
C ASN A 256 -19.50 -14.59 4.52
N LEU A 257 -18.72 -14.47 5.59
CA LEU A 257 -17.40 -13.85 5.58
C LEU A 257 -16.35 -14.96 5.64
N ALA A 258 -15.74 -15.26 4.51
CA ALA A 258 -14.67 -16.25 4.39
C ALA A 258 -13.30 -15.55 4.36
N GLY A 259 -12.25 -16.24 4.78
CA GLY A 259 -10.89 -15.73 4.69
C GLY A 259 -9.89 -16.85 4.41
N VAL A 260 -8.90 -16.54 3.59
CA VAL A 260 -7.76 -17.43 3.31
C VAL A 260 -6.44 -16.80 3.73
N TYR A 261 -5.42 -17.62 3.95
CA TYR A 261 -4.06 -17.11 4.04
C TYR A 261 -3.57 -16.53 2.71
N ASP A 262 -2.55 -15.69 2.75
CA ASP A 262 -1.94 -15.13 1.55
C ASP A 262 -1.13 -16.17 0.74
N ILE A 263 -1.12 -16.00 -0.58
CA ILE A 263 -0.43 -16.88 -1.56
C ILE A 263 1.09 -16.99 -1.33
N PHE A 264 1.71 -16.11 -0.54
CA PHE A 264 3.09 -16.28 -0.11
C PHE A 264 3.30 -17.56 0.70
N GLY A 265 2.25 -18.08 1.36
CA GLY A 265 2.25 -19.38 2.03
C GLY A 265 2.71 -20.52 1.12
N TYR A 266 2.30 -20.54 -0.15
CA TYR A 266 2.75 -21.55 -1.13
C TYR A 266 4.28 -21.58 -1.29
N ARG A 267 4.92 -20.42 -1.20
CA ARG A 267 6.38 -20.30 -1.36
C ARG A 267 7.14 -20.85 -0.16
N ILE A 268 6.60 -20.69 1.05
CA ILE A 268 7.24 -21.13 2.28
C ILE A 268 6.74 -22.49 2.78
N LYS A 269 5.69 -23.04 2.15
CA LYS A 269 5.04 -24.31 2.50
C LYS A 269 4.48 -24.37 3.92
N ALA A 270 3.90 -23.26 4.36
CA ALA A 270 3.21 -23.14 5.64
C ALA A 270 2.17 -22.03 5.55
N PHE A 271 1.06 -22.18 6.27
CA PHE A 271 -0.08 -21.26 6.22
C PHE A 271 -0.53 -21.01 4.77
N GLU A 272 -0.71 -22.07 3.98
CA GLU A 272 -1.10 -21.96 2.57
C GLU A 272 -2.58 -21.56 2.44
N PRO A 273 -2.97 -20.77 1.43
CA PRO A 273 -4.38 -20.54 1.12
C PRO A 273 -5.09 -21.87 0.84
N ASP A 274 -6.28 -22.06 1.41
CA ASP A 274 -7.16 -23.18 1.09
C ASP A 274 -8.60 -22.67 0.97
N ILE A 275 -8.97 -22.31 -0.26
CA ILE A 275 -10.30 -21.79 -0.55
C ILE A 275 -11.40 -22.82 -0.34
N LYS A 276 -11.11 -24.11 -0.56
CA LYS A 276 -12.12 -25.16 -0.38
C LYS A 276 -12.48 -25.29 1.10
N LYS A 277 -11.47 -25.30 1.97
CA LYS A 277 -11.66 -25.29 3.42
C LYS A 277 -12.36 -24.01 3.89
N ALA A 278 -11.96 -22.85 3.36
CA ALA A 278 -12.58 -21.57 3.74
C ALA A 278 -14.08 -21.53 3.43
N LEU A 279 -14.50 -22.15 2.32
CA LEU A 279 -15.89 -22.16 1.88
C LEU A 279 -16.72 -23.34 2.42
N GLU A 280 -16.11 -24.31 3.10
CA GLU A 280 -16.75 -25.57 3.50
C GLU A 280 -17.99 -25.36 4.40
N GLN A 281 -17.93 -24.38 5.30
CA GLN A 281 -18.97 -24.09 6.28
C GLN A 281 -19.90 -22.92 5.88
N THR A 282 -19.80 -22.45 4.64
CA THR A 282 -20.63 -21.34 4.16
C THR A 282 -22.10 -21.75 4.09
N ARG A 283 -22.98 -20.83 4.49
CA ARG A 283 -24.42 -21.03 4.39
C ARG A 283 -24.84 -20.87 2.93
N LYS A 284 -25.55 -21.88 2.43
CA LYS A 284 -26.17 -21.86 1.09
C LYS A 284 -27.22 -20.75 1.03
N ASN A 285 -27.36 -20.13 -0.15
CA ASN A 285 -28.31 -19.03 -0.44
C ASN A 285 -28.04 -17.71 0.30
N SER A 286 -26.88 -17.52 0.90
CA SER A 286 -26.40 -16.22 1.35
C SER A 286 -25.17 -15.82 0.53
N PRO A 287 -24.98 -14.51 0.25
CA PRO A 287 -23.81 -14.07 -0.49
C PRO A 287 -22.53 -14.35 0.29
N THR A 288 -21.43 -14.54 -0.43
CA THR A 288 -20.11 -14.82 0.15
C THR A 288 -19.13 -13.71 -0.17
N ILE A 289 -18.57 -13.13 0.89
CA ILE A 289 -17.47 -12.18 0.85
C ILE A 289 -16.20 -12.90 1.28
N LEU A 290 -15.19 -12.90 0.41
CA LEU A 290 -13.89 -13.49 0.66
C LEU A 290 -12.85 -12.41 0.98
N LEU A 291 -12.16 -12.57 2.11
CA LEU A 291 -10.96 -11.82 2.45
C LEU A 291 -9.74 -12.56 1.91
N ALA A 292 -9.03 -11.94 0.98
CA ALA A 292 -7.78 -12.45 0.42
C ALA A 292 -6.83 -11.28 0.16
N HIS A 293 -5.67 -11.27 0.82
CA HIS A 293 -4.79 -10.10 0.83
C HIS A 293 -4.34 -9.67 -0.59
N GLN A 294 -3.81 -10.60 -1.40
CA GLN A 294 -3.37 -10.31 -2.76
C GLN A 294 -4.48 -10.40 -3.81
N PRO A 295 -4.70 -9.36 -4.64
CA PRO A 295 -5.69 -9.42 -5.73
C PRO A 295 -5.46 -10.56 -6.72
N LYS A 296 -4.21 -11.01 -6.89
CA LYS A 296 -3.86 -12.14 -7.76
C LYS A 296 -4.53 -13.46 -7.34
N PHE A 297 -4.94 -13.62 -6.08
CA PHE A 297 -5.65 -14.82 -5.64
C PHE A 297 -7.01 -14.99 -6.32
N ILE A 298 -7.57 -13.93 -6.93
CA ILE A 298 -8.84 -13.98 -7.68
C ILE A 298 -8.89 -15.09 -8.73
N GLU A 299 -7.74 -15.48 -9.30
CA GLU A 299 -7.63 -16.55 -10.30
C GLU A 299 -7.92 -17.96 -9.74
N GLU A 300 -7.87 -18.12 -8.41
CA GLU A 300 -8.17 -19.37 -7.69
C GLU A 300 -9.58 -19.36 -7.08
N VAL A 301 -10.33 -18.26 -7.22
CA VAL A 301 -11.63 -18.05 -6.60
C VAL A 301 -12.74 -18.71 -7.43
N PRO A 302 -13.59 -19.57 -6.83
CA PRO A 302 -14.72 -20.17 -7.52
C PRO A 302 -15.86 -19.17 -7.78
N LEU A 303 -16.78 -19.53 -8.68
CA LEU A 303 -17.85 -18.64 -9.16
C LEU A 303 -18.93 -18.30 -8.11
N ASP A 304 -18.95 -19.01 -6.98
CA ASP A 304 -19.92 -18.85 -5.87
C ASP A 304 -19.46 -17.83 -4.80
N VAL A 305 -18.35 -17.14 -5.03
CA VAL A 305 -17.94 -15.96 -4.25
C VAL A 305 -18.44 -14.69 -4.94
N ASP A 306 -19.20 -13.86 -4.23
CA ASP A 306 -19.82 -12.65 -4.76
C ASP A 306 -18.89 -11.42 -4.70
N LEU A 307 -18.03 -11.35 -3.67
CA LEU A 307 -17.11 -10.24 -3.46
C LEU A 307 -15.79 -10.71 -2.88
N VAL A 308 -14.68 -10.27 -3.48
CA VAL A 308 -13.34 -10.42 -2.92
C VAL A 308 -12.82 -9.07 -2.41
N LEU A 309 -12.37 -9.02 -1.16
CA LEU A 309 -11.74 -7.85 -0.56
C LEU A 309 -10.24 -8.11 -0.43
N SER A 310 -9.46 -7.26 -1.10
CA SER A 310 -7.99 -7.36 -1.17
C SER A 310 -7.30 -6.04 -0.85
N GLY A 311 -5.99 -6.10 -0.61
CA GLY A 311 -5.09 -4.96 -0.43
C GLY A 311 -3.82 -5.12 -1.28
N HIS A 312 -2.66 -5.15 -0.62
CA HIS A 312 -1.32 -5.50 -1.12
C HIS A 312 -0.67 -4.51 -2.10
N THR A 313 -1.47 -3.94 -2.98
CA THR A 313 -0.99 -3.16 -4.13
C THR A 313 -0.61 -1.72 -3.76
N HIS A 314 -1.09 -1.24 -2.60
CA HIS A 314 -1.03 0.15 -2.17
C HIS A 314 -1.60 1.16 -3.20
N GLY A 315 -2.42 0.72 -4.15
CA GLY A 315 -2.80 1.53 -5.32
C GLY A 315 -1.62 1.94 -6.21
N GLY A 316 -0.47 1.29 -6.04
CA GLY A 316 0.81 1.66 -6.64
C GLY A 316 1.49 2.87 -6.03
N GLN A 317 1.16 3.22 -4.78
CA GLN A 317 1.69 4.23 -3.84
C GLN A 317 2.23 5.56 -4.41
N LEU A 318 3.16 5.53 -5.36
CA LEU A 318 3.72 6.67 -6.08
C LEU A 318 3.48 6.51 -7.58
N ILE A 319 2.60 7.31 -8.18
CA ILE A 319 2.44 7.36 -9.64
C ILE A 319 3.78 7.74 -10.32
N PRO A 320 4.19 7.07 -11.42
CA PRO A 320 3.48 6.04 -12.20
C PRO A 320 3.83 4.59 -11.84
N PHE A 321 4.32 4.30 -10.63
CA PHE A 321 4.67 2.93 -10.20
C PHE A 321 3.47 1.97 -10.26
N ASN A 322 2.24 2.49 -10.13
CA ASN A 322 1.00 1.75 -10.37
C ASN A 322 0.96 1.04 -11.74
N LEU A 323 1.64 1.56 -12.77
CA LEU A 323 1.75 0.90 -14.07
C LEU A 323 2.59 -0.39 -13.99
N LEU A 324 3.62 -0.42 -13.15
CA LEU A 324 4.43 -1.62 -12.92
C LEU A 324 3.67 -2.65 -12.07
N VAL A 325 2.89 -2.19 -11.09
CA VAL A 325 2.03 -3.09 -10.28
C VAL A 325 1.04 -3.86 -11.16
N LYS A 326 0.46 -3.22 -12.20
CA LYS A 326 -0.42 -3.88 -13.17
C LYS A 326 0.22 -5.05 -13.93
N LEU A 327 1.56 -5.12 -13.99
CA LEU A 327 2.25 -6.23 -14.64
C LEU A 327 2.27 -7.49 -13.77
N GLN A 328 2.06 -7.35 -12.46
CA GLN A 328 2.09 -8.46 -11.49
C GLN A 328 0.70 -8.77 -10.94
N GLN A 329 -0.17 -7.76 -10.81
CA GLN A 329 -1.47 -7.86 -10.17
C GLN A 329 -2.58 -7.52 -11.17
N PRO A 330 -3.66 -8.32 -11.25
CA PRO A 330 -4.74 -8.10 -12.22
C PRO A 330 -5.51 -6.80 -11.93
N TYR A 331 -5.62 -6.43 -10.65
CA TYR A 331 -6.29 -5.23 -10.18
C TYR A 331 -5.37 -4.44 -9.25
N VAL A 332 -5.45 -3.10 -9.31
CA VAL A 332 -4.54 -2.21 -8.55
C VAL A 332 -5.25 -1.40 -7.48
N LYS A 333 -6.51 -1.01 -7.66
CA LYS A 333 -7.29 -0.28 -6.65
C LYS A 333 -8.75 -0.15 -7.07
N GLY A 334 -9.65 0.04 -6.11
CA GLY A 334 -11.06 0.30 -6.34
C GLY A 334 -11.88 -0.96 -6.60
N LEU A 335 -13.18 -0.78 -6.87
CA LEU A 335 -14.15 -1.84 -7.16
C LEU A 335 -14.13 -2.20 -8.65
N HIS A 336 -14.10 -3.49 -8.96
CA HIS A 336 -14.16 -4.04 -10.31
C HIS A 336 -15.12 -5.21 -10.37
N GLN A 337 -15.76 -5.39 -11.53
CA GLN A 337 -16.45 -6.64 -11.85
C GLN A 337 -15.43 -7.61 -12.44
N HIS A 338 -15.23 -8.78 -11.82
CA HIS A 338 -14.30 -9.79 -12.30
C HIS A 338 -14.97 -10.72 -13.34
N ASN A 339 -16.17 -11.21 -13.01
CA ASN A 339 -17.00 -12.03 -13.90
C ASN A 339 -18.50 -11.74 -13.64
N GLU A 340 -19.46 -12.54 -14.11
CA GLU A 340 -20.90 -12.28 -13.94
C GLU A 340 -21.42 -12.34 -12.49
N SER A 341 -20.71 -13.03 -11.60
CA SER A 341 -21.08 -13.21 -10.18
C SER A 341 -20.14 -12.51 -9.21
N THR A 342 -18.83 -12.49 -9.50
CA THR A 342 -17.79 -12.03 -8.58
C THR A 342 -17.35 -10.58 -8.86
N GLN A 343 -17.37 -9.76 -7.82
CA GLN A 343 -16.73 -8.46 -7.76
C GLN A 343 -15.41 -8.56 -6.98
N ILE A 344 -14.49 -7.63 -7.21
CA ILE A 344 -13.28 -7.47 -6.39
C ILE A 344 -13.08 -6.01 -6.04
N TYR A 345 -12.85 -5.74 -4.76
CA TYR A 345 -12.40 -4.44 -4.29
C TYR A 345 -10.96 -4.52 -3.80
N VAL A 346 -10.09 -3.67 -4.35
CA VAL A 346 -8.70 -3.57 -3.94
C VAL A 346 -8.48 -2.25 -3.18
N ASN A 347 -8.24 -2.37 -1.88
CA ASN A 347 -7.92 -1.27 -1.00
C ASN A 347 -6.51 -0.72 -1.33
N LYS A 348 -6.35 0.61 -1.29
CA LYS A 348 -5.08 1.32 -1.53
C LYS A 348 -4.12 1.23 -0.34
N GLY A 349 -4.48 0.58 0.76
CA GLY A 349 -3.73 0.54 2.00
C GLY A 349 -4.08 1.70 2.93
N THR A 350 -4.26 1.39 4.21
CA THR A 350 -4.53 2.35 5.29
C THR A 350 -3.25 3.02 5.78
N GLY A 351 -2.12 2.29 5.77
CA GLY A 351 -0.80 2.80 6.08
C GLY A 351 -0.02 3.20 4.83
N PHE A 352 1.27 2.88 4.82
CA PHE A 352 2.17 2.99 3.67
C PHE A 352 3.26 1.94 3.76
N TRP A 353 3.84 1.56 2.62
CA TRP A 353 4.91 0.57 2.54
C TRP A 353 6.22 1.20 2.07
N GLY A 354 7.31 0.98 2.81
CA GLY A 354 8.63 1.52 2.48
C GLY A 354 8.70 3.04 2.70
N PRO A 355 8.79 3.87 1.64
CA PRO A 355 8.78 5.32 1.82
C PRO A 355 7.40 5.81 2.32
N PRO A 356 7.39 6.71 3.31
CA PRO A 356 6.20 7.38 3.87
C PRO A 356 5.66 8.45 2.91
N MET A 357 5.40 8.06 1.66
CA MET A 357 5.10 8.99 0.57
C MET A 357 4.03 8.38 -0.34
N ARG A 358 2.94 9.12 -0.58
CA ARG A 358 1.80 8.65 -1.38
C ARG A 358 1.34 9.68 -2.41
N LEU A 359 1.37 9.34 -3.69
CA LEU A 359 0.96 10.23 -4.80
C LEU A 359 0.15 9.43 -5.83
N GLY A 360 -1.09 9.85 -6.09
CA GLY A 360 -2.01 9.14 -6.99
C GLY A 360 -2.68 7.90 -6.37
N ALA A 361 -2.39 7.61 -5.11
CA ALA A 361 -3.03 6.58 -4.30
C ALA A 361 -3.00 7.02 -2.82
N SER A 362 -3.93 7.86 -2.39
CA SER A 362 -4.04 8.25 -0.97
C SER A 362 -4.29 7.02 -0.08
N SER A 363 -3.82 7.09 1.17
CA SER A 363 -4.18 6.09 2.18
C SER A 363 -5.68 6.14 2.42
N GLU A 364 -6.30 5.00 2.70
CA GLU A 364 -7.76 4.95 2.89
C GLU A 364 -8.25 4.08 4.05
N ILE A 365 -9.39 4.49 4.60
CA ILE A 365 -10.35 3.62 5.30
C ILE A 365 -11.51 3.45 4.33
N THR A 366 -11.78 2.22 3.90
CA THR A 366 -12.92 1.98 3.01
C THR A 366 -14.15 1.65 3.83
N VAL A 367 -15.23 2.39 3.58
CA VAL A 367 -16.56 2.12 4.09
C VAL A 367 -17.36 1.47 2.95
N LEU A 368 -17.61 0.19 3.07
CA LEU A 368 -18.43 -0.58 2.14
C LEU A 368 -19.87 -0.63 2.63
N THR A 369 -20.79 -0.05 1.87
CA THR A 369 -22.22 -0.26 2.04
C THR A 369 -22.63 -1.45 1.18
N LEU A 370 -22.90 -2.58 1.84
CA LEU A 370 -23.38 -3.80 1.21
C LEU A 370 -24.91 -3.70 1.08
N ILE A 371 -25.44 -3.89 -0.13
CA ILE A 371 -26.88 -3.79 -0.45
C ILE A 371 -27.39 -4.91 -1.34
#